data_AF-A0A820BT49-F1
#
_entry.id   AF-A0A820BT49-F1
#
_cell.length_a   1.000
_cell.length_b   1.000
_cell.length_c   1.000
_cell.angle_alpha   90.00
_cell.angle_beta   90.00
_cell.angle_gamma   90.00
#
_symmetry.space_group_name_H-M   'P 1'
#
loop_
_entity.id
_entity.type
_entity.pdbx_description
1 polymer ?
#
loop_
_entity_poly.entity_id
_entity_poly.type
_entity_poly.pdbx_seq_one_letter_code
_entity_poly.pdbx_strand_id
1 'polypeptide(L)'
;MSTKIFNYDEDLPSIDKLSRQTVTSVLSCGPPIVKSPQDAADILFNKPLRHLRPRINHEILEHEITENELDIAANFGRFPYRPSELFLKLFHNVLCTLRRDPLAGRVSPSLIGSSGVIPLTIISTIPDIMQHYYHCIIHAKKEVLLATNFWEKSES
;
A
#
# COMPACT_ATOMS: atom_id res chain seq x y z
N MET A 1 -34.71 9.76 -11.17
CA MET A 1 -33.36 9.33 -10.76
C MET A 1 -32.93 8.23 -11.73
N SER A 2 -32.09 8.56 -12.71
CA SER A 2 -31.62 7.58 -13.69
C SER A 2 -30.58 6.67 -13.02
N THR A 3 -30.92 5.39 -12.86
CA THR A 3 -30.00 4.33 -12.45
C THR A 3 -28.91 4.25 -13.51
N LYS A 4 -27.70 4.73 -13.20
CA LYS A 4 -26.53 4.48 -14.04
C LYS A 4 -26.35 2.97 -14.12
N ILE A 5 -26.66 2.39 -15.28
CA ILE A 5 -26.27 1.02 -15.61
C ILE A 5 -24.75 1.05 -15.63
N PHE A 6 -24.13 0.46 -14.61
CA PHE A 6 -22.68 0.32 -14.56
C PHE A 6 -22.29 -0.72 -15.60
N ASN A 7 -21.47 -0.32 -16.56
CA ASN A 7 -20.93 -1.25 -17.53
C ASN A 7 -19.84 -2.08 -16.83
N TYR A 8 -20.17 -3.34 -16.50
CA TYR A 8 -19.22 -4.28 -15.91
C TYR A 8 -18.24 -4.85 -16.94
N ASP A 9 -18.44 -4.56 -18.23
CA ASP A 9 -17.58 -5.04 -19.32
C ASP A 9 -16.27 -4.24 -19.47
N GLU A 10 -16.06 -3.14 -18.74
CA GLU A 10 -14.76 -2.45 -18.75
C GLU A 10 -13.70 -3.23 -17.95
N ASP A 11 -12.65 -3.70 -18.62
CA ASP A 11 -11.60 -4.49 -17.98
C ASP A 11 -10.69 -3.64 -17.08
N LEU A 12 -10.56 -4.04 -15.80
CA LEU A 12 -9.51 -3.51 -14.93
C LEU A 12 -8.13 -3.94 -15.43
N PRO A 13 -7.09 -3.09 -15.30
CA PRO A 13 -5.73 -3.49 -15.66
C PRO A 13 -5.32 -4.73 -14.87
N SER A 14 -4.70 -5.72 -15.53
CA SER A 14 -4.17 -6.91 -14.85
C SER A 14 -3.22 -6.54 -13.72
N ILE A 15 -3.18 -7.36 -12.67
CA ILE A 15 -2.26 -7.21 -11.52
C ILE A 15 -0.80 -7.12 -12.01
N ASP A 16 -0.44 -7.83 -13.08
CA ASP A 16 0.92 -7.81 -13.64
C ASP A 16 1.33 -6.48 -14.25
N LYS A 17 0.35 -5.61 -14.59
CA LYS A 17 0.63 -4.25 -15.10
C LYS A 17 1.02 -3.29 -14.00
N LEU A 18 0.86 -3.67 -12.73
CA LEU A 18 1.18 -2.81 -11.59
C LEU A 18 2.70 -2.72 -11.42
N SER A 19 3.25 -1.50 -11.40
CA SER A 19 4.69 -1.32 -11.30
C SER A 19 5.25 -1.95 -10.02
N ARG A 20 6.34 -2.70 -10.17
CA ARG A 20 7.08 -3.30 -9.04
C ARG A 20 8.09 -2.34 -8.39
N GLN A 21 8.38 -1.20 -9.03
CA GLN A 21 9.26 -0.19 -8.45
C GLN A 21 8.57 0.54 -7.30
N THR A 22 9.36 1.03 -6.35
CA THR A 22 8.85 1.83 -5.23
C THR A 22 9.10 3.31 -5.48
N VAL A 23 8.23 4.15 -4.92
CA VAL A 23 8.39 5.61 -4.93
C VAL A 23 9.76 6.00 -4.37
N THR A 24 10.18 5.36 -3.27
CA THR A 24 11.48 5.57 -2.64
C THR A 24 12.65 5.16 -3.54
N SER A 25 12.52 4.05 -4.28
CA SER A 25 13.55 3.61 -5.23
C SER A 25 13.74 4.64 -6.34
N VAL A 26 12.65 5.17 -6.91
CA VAL A 26 12.73 6.21 -7.95
C VAL A 26 13.32 7.51 -7.41
N LEU A 27 12.91 7.93 -6.20
CA LEU A 27 13.49 9.10 -5.53
C LEU A 27 15.00 8.94 -5.28
N SER A 28 15.45 7.73 -4.92
CA SER A 28 16.87 7.46 -4.63
C SER A 28 17.76 7.49 -5.88
N CYS A 29 17.22 7.21 -7.07
CA CYS A 29 17.97 7.19 -8.32
C CYS A 29 18.27 8.59 -8.89
N GLY A 30 17.76 9.65 -8.26
CA GLY A 30 18.24 11.03 -8.41
C GLY A 30 18.41 11.58 -9.84
N PRO A 31 17.34 11.80 -10.61
CA PRO A 31 17.33 12.83 -11.65
C PRO A 31 16.78 14.16 -11.11
N PRO A 32 17.14 15.32 -11.68
CA PRO A 32 16.63 16.64 -11.24
C PRO A 32 15.12 16.85 -11.49
N ILE A 33 14.47 15.91 -12.17
CA ILE A 33 13.07 15.99 -12.61
C ILE A 33 12.11 15.56 -11.50
N VAL A 34 12.51 14.61 -10.64
CA VAL A 34 11.65 14.08 -9.57
C VAL A 34 11.96 14.85 -8.29
N LYS A 35 11.11 15.82 -7.94
CA LYS A 35 11.33 16.72 -6.80
C LYS A 35 10.56 16.30 -5.56
N SER A 36 9.51 15.50 -5.73
CA SER A 36 8.65 15.06 -4.65
C SER A 36 8.22 13.59 -4.77
N PRO A 37 7.80 12.94 -3.67
CA PRO A 37 7.19 11.62 -3.71
C PRO A 37 5.97 11.53 -4.62
N GLN A 38 5.23 12.65 -4.76
CA GLN A 38 4.07 12.70 -5.65
C GLN A 38 4.50 12.62 -7.11
N ASP A 39 5.55 13.32 -7.52
CA ASP A 39 6.07 13.25 -8.89
C ASP A 39 6.55 11.83 -9.24
N ALA A 40 7.24 11.17 -8.29
CA ALA A 40 7.67 9.79 -8.45
C ALA A 40 6.46 8.83 -8.58
N ALA A 41 5.42 9.04 -7.78
CA ALA A 41 4.18 8.28 -7.85
C ALA A 41 3.46 8.47 -9.20
N ASP A 42 3.36 9.71 -9.69
CA ASP A 42 2.67 10.04 -10.95
C ASP A 42 3.40 9.47 -12.17
N ILE A 43 4.74 9.29 -12.09
CA ILE A 43 5.54 8.60 -13.11
C ILE A 43 5.32 7.08 -13.06
N LEU A 44 5.25 6.51 -11.86
CA LEU A 44 5.19 5.06 -11.65
C LEU A 44 3.80 4.46 -11.85
N PHE A 45 2.77 5.22 -11.50
CA PHE A 45 1.42 4.70 -11.35
C PHE A 45 0.42 5.51 -12.17
N ASN A 46 -0.52 4.78 -12.78
CA ASN A 46 -1.64 5.40 -13.47
C ASN A 46 -2.55 6.12 -12.48
N LYS A 47 -3.20 7.19 -12.96
CA LYS A 47 -4.21 7.91 -12.19
C LYS A 47 -5.34 6.97 -11.75
N PRO A 48 -5.95 7.21 -10.58
CA PRO A 48 -6.97 6.33 -10.05
C PRO A 48 -8.23 6.30 -10.92
N LEU A 49 -8.72 5.11 -11.23
CA LEU A 49 -9.95 4.85 -11.99
C LEU A 49 -11.18 5.06 -11.09
N ARG A 50 -11.42 6.31 -10.66
CA ARG A 50 -12.47 6.66 -9.68
C ARG A 50 -13.89 6.24 -10.11
N HIS A 51 -14.16 6.20 -11.41
CA HIS A 51 -15.45 5.80 -11.96
C HIS A 51 -15.77 4.30 -11.74
N LEU A 52 -14.74 3.47 -11.52
CA LEU A 52 -14.89 2.04 -11.22
C LEU A 52 -14.99 1.72 -9.73
N ARG A 53 -14.98 2.72 -8.84
CA ARG A 53 -15.15 2.51 -7.38
C ARG A 53 -16.43 1.74 -7.00
N PRO A 54 -17.59 1.98 -7.63
CA PRO A 54 -18.81 1.23 -7.29
C PRO A 54 -18.72 -0.28 -7.56
N ARG A 55 -17.79 -0.72 -8.44
CA ARG A 55 -17.57 -2.15 -8.75
C ARG A 55 -16.84 -2.93 -7.66
N ILE A 56 -16.28 -2.25 -6.66
CA ILE A 56 -15.47 -2.89 -5.60
C ILE A 56 -16.27 -3.96 -4.88
N ASN A 57 -17.54 -3.69 -4.57
CA ASN A 57 -18.37 -4.65 -3.84
C ASN A 57 -18.62 -5.91 -4.67
N HIS A 58 -18.91 -5.78 -5.96
CA HIS A 58 -19.09 -6.93 -6.85
C HIS A 58 -17.81 -7.79 -6.90
N GLU A 59 -16.64 -7.17 -7.09
CA GLU A 59 -15.36 -7.91 -7.17
C GLU A 59 -14.90 -8.54 -5.85
N ILE A 60 -15.30 -8.00 -4.70
CA ILE A 60 -14.86 -8.52 -3.39
C ILE A 60 -15.88 -9.50 -2.80
N LEU A 61 -17.17 -9.25 -3.01
CA LEU A 61 -18.26 -9.98 -2.33
C LEU A 61 -18.96 -11.00 -3.23
N GLU A 62 -19.03 -10.74 -4.54
CA GLU A 62 -19.83 -11.56 -5.47
C GLU A 62 -18.95 -12.42 -6.38
N HIS A 63 -17.69 -12.02 -6.62
CA HIS A 63 -16.75 -12.78 -7.45
C HIS A 63 -16.09 -13.93 -6.67
N GLU A 64 -16.24 -15.14 -7.19
CA GLU A 64 -15.50 -16.30 -6.69
C GLU A 64 -14.08 -16.32 -7.27
N ILE A 65 -13.08 -16.28 -6.38
CA ILE A 65 -11.67 -16.25 -6.75
C ILE A 65 -11.24 -17.60 -7.32
N THR A 66 -10.73 -17.58 -8.55
CA THR A 66 -10.25 -18.75 -9.28
C THR A 66 -8.84 -19.18 -8.85
N GLU A 67 -8.45 -20.43 -9.14
CA GLU A 67 -7.11 -20.93 -8.80
C GLU A 67 -5.98 -20.13 -9.50
N ASN A 68 -6.20 -19.72 -10.75
CA ASN A 68 -5.26 -18.87 -11.49
C ASN A 68 -5.09 -17.50 -10.82
N GLU A 69 -6.16 -16.91 -10.29
CA GLU A 69 -6.09 -15.65 -9.56
C GLU A 69 -5.33 -15.78 -8.23
N LEU A 70 -5.42 -16.94 -7.57
CA LEU A 70 -4.60 -17.27 -6.40
C LEU A 70 -3.13 -17.41 -6.76
N ASP A 71 -2.81 -18.03 -7.91
CA ASP A 71 -1.44 -18.12 -8.42
C ASP A 71 -0.85 -16.76 -8.74
N ILE A 72 -1.63 -15.87 -9.39
CA ILE A 72 -1.22 -14.49 -9.65
C ILE A 72 -0.96 -13.76 -8.33
N ALA A 73 -1.85 -13.90 -7.34
CA ALA A 73 -1.67 -13.27 -6.03
C ALA A 73 -0.42 -13.80 -5.31
N ALA A 74 -0.17 -15.10 -5.36
CA ALA A 74 1.03 -15.73 -4.78
C ALA A 74 2.31 -15.24 -5.47
N ASN A 75 2.31 -15.13 -6.79
CA ASN A 75 3.45 -14.67 -7.60
C ASN A 75 3.70 -13.16 -7.48
N PHE A 76 2.66 -12.38 -7.19
CA PHE A 76 2.79 -10.94 -6.98
C PHE A 76 3.53 -10.61 -5.68
N GLY A 77 3.24 -11.36 -4.60
CA GLY A 77 3.89 -11.17 -3.31
C GLY A 77 5.35 -11.63 -3.30
N ARG A 78 6.16 -11.01 -2.44
CA ARG A 78 7.55 -11.41 -2.14
C ARG A 78 7.56 -12.25 -0.87
N PHE A 79 6.87 -13.37 -0.93
CA PHE A 79 6.75 -14.33 0.17
C PHE A 79 7.89 -15.37 0.12
N PRO A 80 8.41 -15.84 1.27
CA PRO A 80 9.48 -16.84 1.29
C PRO A 80 8.96 -18.25 0.95
N TYR A 81 7.66 -18.48 1.11
CA TYR A 81 6.93 -19.68 0.75
C TYR A 81 5.51 -19.30 0.30
N ARG A 82 4.81 -20.21 -0.39
CA ARG A 82 3.42 -19.97 -0.80
C ARG A 82 2.51 -19.85 0.44
N PRO A 83 1.84 -18.71 0.66
CA PRO A 83 0.91 -18.57 1.78
C PRO A 83 -0.29 -19.51 1.69
N SER A 84 -1.07 -19.61 2.77
CA SER A 84 -2.31 -20.39 2.77
C SER A 84 -3.33 -19.83 1.77
N GLU A 85 -4.23 -20.69 1.30
CA GLU A 85 -5.29 -20.30 0.37
C GLU A 85 -6.15 -19.15 0.91
N LEU A 86 -6.52 -19.20 2.19
CA LEU A 86 -7.27 -18.13 2.85
C LEU A 86 -6.52 -16.80 2.81
N PHE A 87 -5.21 -16.81 3.10
CA PHE A 87 -4.40 -15.60 2.99
C PHE A 87 -4.36 -15.10 1.56
N LEU A 88 -4.18 -15.98 0.57
CA LEU A 88 -4.14 -15.60 -0.84
C LEU A 88 -5.46 -15.01 -1.33
N LYS A 89 -6.61 -15.52 -0.85
CA LYS A 89 -7.93 -14.92 -1.14
C LYS A 89 -8.04 -13.48 -0.60
N LEU A 90 -7.64 -13.28 0.66
CA LEU A 90 -7.62 -11.95 1.26
C LEU A 90 -6.65 -11.01 0.54
N PHE A 91 -5.45 -11.51 0.24
CA PHE A 91 -4.42 -10.75 -0.47
C PHE A 91 -4.86 -10.38 -1.88
N HIS A 92 -5.49 -11.30 -2.61
CA HIS A 92 -6.09 -11.03 -3.92
C HIS A 92 -7.10 -9.88 -3.85
N ASN A 93 -8.02 -9.90 -2.87
CA ASN A 93 -8.99 -8.81 -2.67
C ASN A 93 -8.31 -7.46 -2.41
N VAL A 94 -7.20 -7.44 -1.66
CA VAL A 94 -6.37 -6.24 -1.48
C VAL A 94 -5.80 -5.78 -2.83
N LEU A 95 -5.23 -6.68 -3.63
CA LEU A 95 -4.68 -6.34 -4.96
C LEU A 95 -5.75 -5.78 -5.92
N CYS A 96 -6.99 -6.27 -5.85
CA CYS A 96 -8.10 -5.74 -6.65
C CYS A 96 -8.40 -4.26 -6.36
N THR A 97 -8.17 -3.80 -5.13
CA THR A 97 -8.26 -2.36 -4.81
C THR A 97 -7.16 -1.54 -5.49
N LEU A 98 -5.95 -2.11 -5.61
CA LEU A 98 -4.79 -1.44 -6.21
C LEU A 98 -4.88 -1.33 -7.74
N ARG A 99 -5.60 -2.25 -8.40
CA ARG A 99 -5.87 -2.18 -9.86
C ARG A 99 -6.59 -0.88 -10.24
N ARG A 100 -7.43 -0.36 -9.33
CA ARG A 100 -8.16 0.90 -9.53
C ARG A 100 -7.35 2.10 -9.09
N ASP A 101 -6.71 2.00 -7.94
CA ASP A 101 -5.95 3.07 -7.32
C ASP A 101 -4.66 2.47 -6.74
N PRO A 102 -3.55 2.50 -7.50
CA PRO A 102 -2.30 1.88 -7.10
C PRO A 102 -1.75 2.37 -5.74
N LEU A 103 -2.20 3.54 -5.26
CA LEU A 103 -1.76 4.13 -3.99
C LEU A 103 -2.79 4.01 -2.87
N ALA A 104 -3.91 3.29 -3.08
CA ALA A 104 -4.93 3.08 -2.06
C ALA A 104 -4.37 2.40 -0.80
N GLY A 105 -3.40 1.51 -0.96
CA GLY A 105 -2.73 0.82 0.15
C GLY A 105 -1.69 1.66 0.90
N ARG A 106 -1.55 2.96 0.60
CA ARG A 106 -0.65 3.93 1.26
C ARG A 106 0.85 3.59 1.18
N VAL A 107 1.22 2.56 0.44
CA VAL A 107 2.60 2.18 0.12
C VAL A 107 2.67 1.80 -1.36
N SER A 108 3.88 1.74 -1.92
CA SER A 108 4.05 1.22 -3.28
C SER A 108 3.58 -0.24 -3.35
N PRO A 109 2.85 -0.66 -4.41
CA PRO A 109 2.24 -1.98 -4.48
C PRO A 109 3.19 -3.16 -4.22
N SER A 110 4.45 -3.06 -4.65
CA SER A 110 5.45 -4.10 -4.42
C SER A 110 5.83 -4.31 -2.94
N LEU A 111 5.43 -3.42 -2.04
CA LEU A 111 5.66 -3.53 -0.59
C LEU A 111 4.48 -4.17 0.14
N ILE A 112 3.28 -4.22 -0.44
CA ILE A 112 2.08 -4.79 0.22
C ILE A 112 2.20 -6.29 0.47
N GLY A 113 2.87 -7.01 -0.42
CA GLY A 113 3.13 -8.45 -0.30
C GLY A 113 4.56 -8.79 0.13
N SER A 114 5.33 -7.85 0.68
CA SER A 114 6.70 -8.17 1.13
C SER A 114 6.70 -8.85 2.49
N SER A 115 7.55 -9.85 2.63
CA SER A 115 7.88 -10.44 3.92
C SER A 115 9.11 -9.75 4.53
N GLY A 116 9.09 -9.54 5.84
CA GLY A 116 10.19 -8.92 6.56
C GLY A 116 9.87 -8.78 8.05
N VAL A 117 10.91 -8.63 8.85
CA VAL A 117 10.77 -8.27 10.27
C VAL A 117 10.95 -6.76 10.36
N ILE A 118 9.92 -6.05 10.84
CA ILE A 118 10.09 -4.67 11.27
C ILE A 118 10.72 -4.75 12.66
N PRO A 119 11.98 -4.31 12.85
CA PRO A 119 12.72 -4.55 14.08
C PRO A 119 12.11 -3.88 15.32
N LEU A 120 11.17 -2.94 15.15
CA LEU A 120 10.46 -2.30 16.25
C LEU A 120 9.07 -1.81 15.81
N THR A 121 8.01 -2.45 16.31
CA THR A 121 6.64 -1.93 16.28
C THR A 121 6.22 -1.69 17.73
N ILE A 122 5.97 -0.43 18.09
CA ILE A 122 5.49 -0.06 19.44
C ILE A 122 3.98 0.13 19.35
N ILE A 123 3.23 -0.67 20.09
CA ILE A 123 1.79 -0.51 20.28
C ILE A 123 1.60 -0.16 21.76
N SER A 124 1.35 1.12 22.06
CA SER A 124 1.06 1.59 23.41
C SER A 124 0.19 2.84 23.40
N THR A 125 -0.12 3.38 24.57
CA THR A 125 -0.74 4.71 24.70
C THR A 125 0.22 5.82 24.28
N ILE A 126 -0.32 6.96 23.87
CA ILE A 126 0.48 8.12 23.42
C ILE A 126 1.54 8.53 24.47
N PRO A 127 1.23 8.64 25.78
CA PRO A 127 2.24 8.97 26.79
C PRO A 127 3.41 7.98 26.82
N ASP A 128 3.14 6.68 26.74
CA ASP A 128 4.20 5.66 26.78
C ASP A 128 5.08 5.69 25.53
N ILE A 129 4.46 5.92 24.36
CA ILE A 129 5.18 6.09 23.09
C ILE A 129 6.09 7.32 23.18
N MET A 130 5.58 8.44 23.71
CA MET A 130 6.37 9.67 23.89
C MET A 130 7.50 9.48 24.89
N GLN A 131 7.27 8.76 25.99
CA GLN A 131 8.33 8.42 26.95
C GLN A 131 9.42 7.55 26.30
N HIS A 132 9.04 6.59 25.47
CA HIS A 132 9.99 5.78 24.71
C HIS A 132 10.79 6.64 23.71
N TYR A 133 10.14 7.52 22.95
CA TYR A 133 10.81 8.46 22.06
C TYR A 133 11.78 9.36 22.81
N TYR A 134 11.37 9.91 23.96
CA TYR A 134 12.24 10.68 24.83
C TYR A 134 13.51 9.89 25.17
N HIS A 135 13.38 8.64 25.59
CA HIS A 135 14.53 7.79 25.88
C HIS A 135 15.42 7.55 24.64
N CYS A 136 14.84 7.27 23.47
CA CYS A 136 15.62 7.09 22.24
C CYS A 136 16.37 8.37 21.84
N ILE A 137 15.76 9.54 22.04
CA ILE A 137 16.36 10.85 21.74
C ILE A 137 17.52 11.14 22.68
N ILE A 138 17.36 10.99 24.00
CA ILE A 138 18.43 11.30 24.96
C ILE A 138 19.64 10.37 24.80
N HIS A 139 19.43 9.13 24.33
CA HIS A 139 20.51 8.15 24.13
C HIS A 139 21.15 8.23 22.74
N ALA A 140 20.59 9.03 21.82
CA ALA A 140 21.13 9.16 20.48
C ALA A 140 22.51 9.85 20.51
N LYS A 141 23.53 9.17 19.97
CA LYS A 141 24.92 9.67 20.00
C LYS A 141 25.30 10.53 18.80
N LYS A 142 24.53 10.49 17.72
CA LYS A 142 24.87 11.13 16.44
C LYS A 142 23.77 12.03 15.93
N GLU A 143 22.64 11.45 15.54
CA GLU A 143 21.53 12.19 14.94
C GLU A 143 20.20 11.54 15.30
N VAL A 144 19.15 12.36 15.32
CA VAL A 144 17.76 11.94 15.45
C VAL A 144 17.01 12.49 14.25
N LEU A 145 16.44 11.59 13.45
CA LEU A 145 15.52 11.95 12.37
C LEU A 145 14.11 11.63 12.83
N LEU A 146 13.33 12.67 13.12
CA LEU A 146 11.96 12.54 13.60
C LEU A 146 10.98 12.83 12.47
N ALA A 147 10.23 11.81 12.05
CA ALA A 147 9.12 11.93 11.11
C ALA A 147 7.84 11.48 11.80
N THR A 148 7.02 12.44 12.21
CA THR A 148 5.72 12.18 12.86
C THR A 148 4.58 12.77 12.01
N ASN A 149 3.47 12.05 11.96
CA ASN A 149 2.25 12.44 11.26
C ASN A 149 1.24 13.17 12.16
N PHE A 150 1.55 13.40 13.43
CA PHE A 150 0.62 14.04 14.37
C PHE A 150 1.36 14.79 15.48
N TRP A 151 0.98 16.05 15.69
CA TRP A 151 1.28 16.81 16.90
C TRP A 151 -0.05 17.36 17.42
N GLU A 152 -0.48 16.89 18.59
CA GLU A 152 -1.54 17.54 19.35
C GLU A 152 -0.88 18.46 20.37
N LYS A 153 -1.50 19.63 20.59
CA LYS A 153 -0.96 20.62 21.50
C LYS A 153 -1.09 20.07 22.92
N SER A 154 0.02 20.03 23.67
CA SER A 154 -0.03 19.65 25.09
C SER A 154 -0.76 20.75 25.87
N GLU A 155 -1.93 20.43 26.44
CA GLU A 155 -2.59 21.28 27.44
C GLU A 155 -2.07 20.92 28.85
N SER A 156 -0.78 21.15 29.07
CA SER A 156 -0.15 20.96 30.39
C SER A 156 0.58 22.24 30.80
#